data_AF-A0A966IQM5-F1
#
_entry.id   AF-A0A966IQM5-F1
#
_cell.length_a   1.000
_cell.length_b   1.000
_cell.length_c   1.000
_cell.angle_alpha   90.00
_cell.angle_beta   90.00
_cell.angle_gamma   90.00
#
_symmetry.space_group_name_H-M   'P 1'
#
loop_
_entity.id
_entity.type
_entity.pdbx_description
1 polymer ?
#
loop_
_entity_poly.entity_id
_entity_poly.type
_entity_poly.pdbx_seq_one_letter_code
_entity_poly.pdbx_strand_id
1 'polypeptide(L)'
;MQKERLFIYDTTLRDGQQTQGVQFSLNEKLSVIRSLDDLGVDYIEGGWPGANPVDSELFESIEKTKANFTAFGMTKRSGRSAENDEILSSVLNSGTSSVCLVGKSHDFHVEKALGISLDENLINISSSISHLVNNKREAIFDAEHFFDGFKDNSSYAIQTIKSALDAGARWVVLCDTNGGCLPNDIRKIVDEVIRQGISGDRLGIHAHNDTENAVANTLAAIDSGVRQIQGTLNGLGERCGNANLTSIIPTLLLKKPYKDQFETNISMSSLSGLTRVSRQLDDIINRIPLRQAPYVGASAFAHKAGLHASAIIKDPTTYEHIVVVKVDGEKKLSASESMDEIGSDRGPINALSKALTKDLGSYQNLIDDIKLVDFKVRITQGGTEAMTRVVIDSEDKNGVRWSTVGVSPNIVDASFEALLDAINWKLVRDTS
;
A
#
# COMPACT_ATOMS: atom_id res chain seq x y z
N MET A 1 3.71 -22.17 20.19
CA MET A 1 4.26 -22.71 18.93
C MET A 1 5.22 -21.67 18.38
N GLN A 2 6.28 -22.10 17.70
CA GLN A 2 7.14 -21.17 16.97
C GLN A 2 6.35 -20.58 15.80
N LYS A 3 6.47 -19.28 15.57
CA LYS A 3 5.80 -18.62 14.44
C LYS A 3 6.45 -19.05 13.13
N GLU A 4 5.65 -19.18 12.08
CA GLU A 4 6.14 -19.41 10.73
C GLU A 4 6.46 -18.08 10.03
N ARG A 5 7.45 -18.09 9.13
CA ARG A 5 7.87 -16.89 8.41
C ARG A 5 6.99 -16.64 7.18
N LEU A 6 6.45 -15.43 7.06
CA LEU A 6 5.83 -14.92 5.83
C LEU A 6 6.71 -13.84 5.20
N PHE A 7 7.00 -13.98 3.90
CA PHE A 7 7.82 -13.06 3.13
C PHE A 7 6.96 -12.07 2.35
N ILE A 8 7.22 -10.77 2.51
CA ILE A 8 6.50 -9.69 1.82
C ILE A 8 7.31 -9.22 0.62
N TYR A 9 6.75 -9.38 -0.57
CA TYR A 9 7.35 -8.97 -1.84
C TYR A 9 6.52 -7.83 -2.43
N ASP A 10 7.11 -6.64 -2.51
CA ASP A 10 6.45 -5.47 -3.08
C ASP A 10 6.73 -5.33 -4.58
N THR A 11 5.66 -5.20 -5.38
CA THR A 11 5.70 -4.99 -6.84
C THR A 11 5.26 -3.58 -7.25
N THR A 12 5.23 -2.61 -6.32
CA THR A 12 4.68 -1.25 -6.58
C THR A 12 5.38 -0.55 -7.75
N LEU A 13 6.69 -0.72 -7.89
CA LEU A 13 7.50 -0.06 -8.91
C LEU A 13 7.53 -0.77 -10.27
N ARG A 14 6.96 -1.97 -10.36
CA ARG A 14 6.83 -2.74 -11.61
C ARG A 14 5.36 -2.89 -11.97
N ASP A 15 4.62 -3.71 -11.23
CA ASP A 15 3.20 -3.95 -11.50
C ASP A 15 2.35 -2.72 -11.18
N GLY A 16 2.64 -2.07 -10.04
CA GLY A 16 1.96 -0.83 -9.67
C GLY A 16 2.14 0.30 -10.69
N GLN A 17 3.27 0.33 -11.40
CA GLN A 17 3.52 1.27 -12.50
C GLN A 17 2.65 1.01 -13.74
N GLN A 18 2.08 -0.19 -13.89
CA GLN A 18 1.15 -0.50 -14.98
C GLN A 18 -0.27 0.08 -14.73
N THR A 19 -0.51 0.68 -13.57
CA THR A 19 -1.72 1.47 -13.33
C THR A 19 -1.83 2.58 -14.37
N GLN A 20 -3.01 2.70 -15.00
CA GLN A 20 -3.22 3.72 -16.02
C GLN A 20 -2.94 5.13 -15.47
N GLY A 21 -2.04 5.86 -16.14
CA GLY A 21 -1.67 7.22 -15.77
C GLY A 21 -0.56 7.33 -14.71
N VAL A 22 -0.04 6.20 -14.20
CA VAL A 22 1.10 6.20 -13.29
C VAL A 22 2.40 6.09 -14.08
N GLN A 23 3.32 7.00 -13.83
CA GLN A 23 4.71 6.93 -14.28
C GLN A 23 5.60 7.44 -13.16
N PHE A 24 6.68 6.73 -12.88
CA PHE A 24 7.67 7.16 -11.90
C PHE A 24 8.91 7.67 -12.62
N SER A 25 9.38 8.84 -12.22
CA SER A 25 10.76 9.26 -12.46
C SER A 25 11.73 8.45 -11.59
N LEU A 26 13.02 8.48 -11.93
CA LEU A 26 14.07 7.82 -11.15
C LEU A 26 14.02 8.23 -9.66
N ASN A 27 13.91 9.53 -9.39
CA ASN A 27 13.89 10.05 -8.01
C ASN A 27 12.68 9.58 -7.23
N GLU A 28 11.52 9.46 -7.87
CA GLU A 28 10.30 8.93 -7.26
C GLU A 28 10.45 7.44 -6.96
N LYS A 29 11.03 6.65 -7.88
CA LYS A 29 11.37 5.24 -7.62
C LYS A 29 12.28 5.10 -6.40
N LEU A 30 13.37 5.88 -6.34
CA LEU A 30 14.29 5.88 -5.20
C LEU A 30 13.60 6.27 -3.88
N SER A 31 12.65 7.21 -3.91
CA SER A 31 11.85 7.61 -2.75
C SER A 31 10.94 6.48 -2.24
N VAL A 32 10.27 5.78 -3.16
CA VAL A 32 9.42 4.62 -2.84
C VAL A 32 10.27 3.46 -2.31
N ILE A 33 11.44 3.18 -2.90
CA ILE A 33 12.37 2.14 -2.43
C ILE A 33 12.78 2.39 -0.99
N ARG A 34 13.22 3.61 -0.65
CA ARG A 34 13.58 3.96 0.73
C ARG A 34 12.42 3.75 1.69
N SER A 35 11.21 4.12 1.28
CA SER A 35 10.00 3.95 2.09
C SER A 35 9.66 2.48 2.35
N LEU A 36 9.80 1.62 1.32
CA LEU A 36 9.61 0.17 1.42
C LEU A 36 10.70 -0.49 2.27
N ASP A 37 11.95 -0.07 2.12
CA ASP A 37 13.09 -0.59 2.87
C ASP A 37 13.00 -0.23 4.36
N ASP A 38 12.53 0.97 4.69
CA ASP A 38 12.25 1.39 6.07
C ASP A 38 11.02 0.71 6.67
N LEU A 39 10.01 0.42 5.84
CA LEU A 39 8.87 -0.39 6.24
C LEU A 39 9.32 -1.82 6.60
N GLY A 40 10.35 -2.33 5.91
CA GLY A 40 10.95 -3.63 6.16
C GLY A 40 10.29 -4.74 5.35
N VAL A 41 9.92 -4.48 4.08
CA VAL A 41 9.53 -5.56 3.16
C VAL A 41 10.73 -6.49 2.88
N ASP A 42 10.47 -7.73 2.48
CA ASP A 42 11.53 -8.71 2.21
C ASP A 42 12.12 -8.53 0.81
N TYR A 43 11.28 -8.18 -0.16
CA TYR A 43 11.66 -7.96 -1.55
C TYR A 43 11.07 -6.66 -2.07
N ILE A 44 11.83 -5.98 -2.92
CA ILE A 44 11.38 -4.83 -3.70
C ILE A 44 11.67 -5.14 -5.16
N GLU A 45 10.63 -5.22 -6.00
CA GLU A 45 10.78 -5.38 -7.44
C GLU A 45 10.94 -4.02 -8.11
N GLY A 46 12.15 -3.74 -8.59
CA GLY A 46 12.53 -2.41 -9.07
C GLY A 46 11.98 -2.03 -10.45
N GLY A 47 11.60 -3.05 -11.25
CA GLY A 47 11.17 -2.86 -12.63
C GLY A 47 11.83 -3.86 -13.59
N TRP A 48 11.78 -3.53 -14.88
CA TRP A 48 12.27 -4.36 -15.98
C TRP A 48 13.47 -3.72 -16.69
N PRO A 49 14.70 -3.95 -16.20
CA PRO A 49 15.91 -3.40 -16.83
C PRO A 49 16.07 -3.91 -18.25
N GLY A 50 16.45 -3.01 -19.17
CA GLY A 50 16.55 -3.26 -20.60
C GLY A 50 15.24 -3.08 -21.39
N ALA A 51 14.08 -3.16 -20.73
CA ALA A 51 12.78 -2.88 -21.37
C ALA A 51 12.29 -1.45 -21.10
N ASN A 52 12.59 -0.90 -19.92
CA ASN A 52 12.24 0.46 -19.54
C ASN A 52 13.53 1.28 -19.25
N PRO A 53 13.76 2.43 -19.92
CA PRO A 53 14.96 3.24 -19.70
C PRO A 53 15.14 3.75 -18.27
N VAL A 54 14.05 4.14 -17.59
CA VAL A 54 14.09 4.61 -16.20
C VAL A 54 14.46 3.46 -15.26
N ASP A 55 14.00 2.25 -15.58
CA ASP A 55 14.35 1.06 -14.80
C ASP A 55 15.83 0.75 -14.99
N SER A 56 16.35 0.76 -16.22
CA SER A 56 17.78 0.56 -16.47
C SER A 56 18.64 1.56 -15.68
N GLU A 57 18.29 2.85 -15.70
CA GLU A 57 18.98 3.89 -14.93
C GLU A 57 18.87 3.64 -13.41
N LEU A 58 17.73 3.15 -12.93
CA LEU A 58 17.54 2.76 -11.53
C LEU A 58 18.49 1.62 -11.14
N PHE A 59 18.58 0.55 -11.93
CA PHE A 59 19.45 -0.59 -11.61
C PHE A 59 20.94 -0.21 -11.67
N GLU A 60 21.33 0.81 -12.44
CA GLU A 60 22.69 1.35 -12.46
C GLU A 60 23.01 2.26 -11.25
N SER A 61 22.01 2.92 -10.68
CA SER A 61 22.18 3.96 -9.66
C SER A 61 21.77 3.54 -8.24
N ILE A 62 21.09 2.41 -8.08
CA ILE A 62 20.54 1.98 -6.80
C ILE A 62 21.62 1.67 -5.77
N GLU A 63 21.50 2.29 -4.60
CA GLU A 63 22.31 1.93 -3.44
C GLU A 63 21.83 0.63 -2.78
N LYS A 64 22.69 0.01 -1.97
CA LYS A 64 22.34 -1.23 -1.28
C LYS A 64 21.13 -1.04 -0.36
N THR A 65 20.09 -1.85 -0.57
CA THR A 65 18.88 -1.95 0.26
C THR A 65 19.01 -3.02 1.35
N LYS A 66 18.18 -2.97 2.39
CA LYS A 66 18.00 -4.07 3.36
C LYS A 66 17.15 -5.19 2.76
N ALA A 67 16.08 -4.82 2.05
CA ALA A 67 15.25 -5.73 1.27
C ALA A 67 16.05 -6.31 0.09
N ASN A 68 15.67 -7.49 -0.38
CA ASN A 68 16.27 -8.09 -1.57
C ASN A 68 15.73 -7.38 -2.83
N PHE A 69 16.56 -6.52 -3.42
CA PHE A 69 16.19 -5.78 -4.61
C PHE A 69 16.19 -6.70 -5.83
N THR A 70 15.05 -6.77 -6.52
CA THR A 70 14.76 -7.79 -7.53
C THR A 70 14.52 -7.16 -8.89
N ALA A 71 15.16 -7.70 -9.92
CA ALA A 71 14.87 -7.36 -11.31
C ALA A 71 13.76 -8.26 -11.85
N PHE A 72 12.81 -7.67 -12.59
CA PHE A 72 11.76 -8.39 -13.28
C PHE A 72 12.13 -8.66 -14.74
N GLY A 73 11.69 -9.80 -15.26
CA GLY A 73 11.86 -10.17 -16.65
C GLY A 73 10.91 -11.28 -17.07
N MET A 74 11.15 -11.83 -18.26
CA MET A 74 10.43 -12.99 -18.77
C MET A 74 11.38 -14.16 -19.02
N THR A 75 10.85 -15.38 -19.09
CA THR A 75 11.60 -16.54 -19.60
C THR A 75 12.18 -16.28 -20.98
N LYS A 76 13.26 -17.00 -21.34
CA LYS A 76 13.95 -16.85 -22.62
C LYS A 76 12.99 -17.03 -23.79
N ARG A 77 13.29 -16.39 -24.91
CA ARG A 77 12.54 -16.62 -26.14
C ARG A 77 12.81 -18.01 -26.70
N SER A 78 11.77 -18.57 -27.30
CA SER A 78 11.87 -19.78 -28.11
C SER A 78 12.86 -19.62 -29.27
N GLY A 79 13.52 -20.72 -29.63
CA GLY A 79 14.58 -20.74 -30.64
C GLY A 79 15.92 -20.10 -30.21
N ARG A 80 16.05 -19.59 -28.99
CA ARG A 80 17.33 -19.09 -28.42
C ARG A 80 17.74 -19.89 -27.18
N SER A 81 19.04 -19.98 -26.91
CA SER A 81 19.55 -20.48 -25.63
C SER A 81 19.42 -19.38 -24.56
N ALA A 82 19.41 -19.77 -23.28
CA ALA A 82 19.27 -18.79 -22.19
C ALA A 82 20.45 -17.80 -22.16
N GLU A 83 21.65 -18.28 -22.46
CA GLU A 83 22.90 -17.51 -22.50
C GLU A 83 22.94 -16.48 -23.63
N ASN A 84 22.20 -16.72 -24.71
CA ASN A 84 22.20 -15.88 -25.92
C ASN A 84 20.89 -15.10 -26.08
N ASP A 85 20.02 -15.12 -25.07
CA ASP A 85 18.81 -14.30 -25.06
C ASP A 85 19.14 -12.91 -24.48
N GLU A 86 19.09 -11.89 -25.34
CA GLU A 86 19.39 -10.50 -24.97
C GLU A 86 18.47 -9.93 -23.88
N ILE A 87 17.19 -10.36 -23.84
CA ILE A 87 16.23 -9.89 -22.85
C ILE A 87 16.61 -10.47 -21.48
N LEU A 88 16.85 -11.79 -21.42
CA LEU A 88 17.28 -12.44 -20.19
C LEU A 88 18.66 -11.94 -19.72
N SER A 89 19.58 -11.69 -20.67
CA SER A 89 20.90 -11.13 -20.37
C SER A 89 20.80 -9.75 -19.73
N SER A 90 19.90 -8.88 -20.20
CA SER A 90 19.70 -7.54 -19.64
C SER A 90 19.26 -7.60 -18.18
N VAL A 91 18.37 -8.54 -17.85
CA VAL A 91 17.91 -8.79 -16.49
C VAL A 91 19.03 -9.33 -15.61
N LEU A 92 19.83 -10.28 -16.11
CA LEU A 92 20.95 -10.86 -15.36
C LEU A 92 22.08 -9.83 -15.08
N ASN A 93 22.32 -8.95 -16.05
CA ASN A 93 23.35 -7.92 -15.99
C ASN A 93 22.98 -6.73 -15.08
N SER A 94 21.73 -6.64 -14.63
CA SER A 94 21.27 -5.62 -13.67
C SER A 94 21.96 -5.70 -12.30
N GLY A 95 22.72 -6.77 -12.03
CA GLY A 95 23.54 -6.88 -10.83
C GLY A 95 22.79 -7.21 -9.54
N THR A 96 21.48 -7.48 -9.61
CA THR A 96 20.66 -7.84 -8.45
C THR A 96 21.02 -9.21 -7.86
N SER A 97 20.71 -9.41 -6.58
CA SER A 97 20.83 -10.72 -5.91
C SER A 97 19.69 -11.67 -6.26
N SER A 98 18.50 -11.14 -6.56
CA SER A 98 17.33 -11.89 -7.00
C SER A 98 16.81 -11.42 -8.36
N VAL A 99 16.20 -12.35 -9.09
CA VAL A 99 15.53 -12.09 -10.36
C VAL A 99 14.18 -12.82 -10.37
N CYS A 100 13.12 -12.09 -10.70
CA CYS A 100 11.80 -12.62 -10.94
C CYS A 100 11.54 -12.74 -12.44
N LEU A 101 11.21 -13.95 -12.91
CA LEU A 101 10.83 -14.21 -14.29
C LEU A 101 9.37 -14.62 -14.38
N VAL A 102 8.62 -13.98 -15.25
CA VAL A 102 7.29 -14.40 -15.64
C VAL A 102 7.34 -15.46 -16.74
N GLY A 103 6.45 -16.46 -16.65
CA GLY A 103 6.20 -17.43 -17.72
C GLY A 103 4.76 -17.95 -17.72
N LYS A 104 4.25 -18.30 -18.89
CA LYS A 104 2.86 -18.74 -19.06
C LYS A 104 2.65 -20.12 -18.42
N SER A 105 1.61 -20.23 -17.60
CA SER A 105 1.20 -21.46 -16.91
C SER A 105 -0.21 -21.94 -17.29
N HIS A 106 -0.72 -21.44 -18.41
CA HIS A 106 -1.98 -21.85 -19.02
C HIS A 106 -1.69 -22.29 -20.47
N ASP A 107 -2.04 -23.53 -20.81
CA ASP A 107 -1.81 -24.13 -22.14
C ASP A 107 -2.41 -23.28 -23.27
N PHE A 108 -3.63 -22.75 -23.09
CA PHE A 108 -4.24 -21.81 -24.04
C PHE A 108 -3.32 -20.61 -24.36
N HIS A 109 -2.70 -20.00 -23.35
CA HIS A 109 -1.82 -18.86 -23.57
C HIS A 109 -0.48 -19.26 -24.21
N VAL A 110 0.01 -20.47 -23.91
CA VAL A 110 1.22 -20.99 -24.55
C VAL A 110 0.97 -21.19 -26.05
N GLU A 111 -0.13 -21.86 -26.41
CA GLU A 111 -0.45 -22.13 -27.81
C GLU A 111 -0.88 -20.88 -28.58
N LYS A 112 -1.67 -19.99 -27.97
CA LYS A 112 -2.28 -18.85 -28.67
C LYS A 112 -1.45 -17.57 -28.59
N ALA A 113 -0.82 -17.28 -27.46
CA ALA A 113 -0.05 -16.05 -27.28
C ALA A 113 1.43 -16.24 -27.60
N LEU A 114 2.04 -17.35 -27.16
CA LEU A 114 3.44 -17.63 -27.47
C LEU A 114 3.62 -18.32 -28.83
N GLY A 115 2.65 -19.13 -29.25
CA GLY A 115 2.70 -19.85 -30.53
C GLY A 115 3.70 -21.01 -30.55
N ILE A 116 3.93 -21.64 -29.40
CA ILE A 116 4.92 -22.71 -29.19
C ILE A 116 4.26 -23.94 -28.58
N SER A 117 4.98 -25.08 -28.56
CA SER A 117 4.48 -26.29 -27.88
C SER A 117 4.59 -26.17 -26.35
N LEU A 118 3.78 -26.96 -25.66
CA LEU A 118 3.81 -27.06 -24.20
C LEU A 118 5.19 -27.51 -23.69
N ASP A 119 5.79 -28.53 -24.33
CA ASP A 119 7.13 -29.02 -23.99
C ASP A 119 8.20 -27.95 -24.18
N GLU A 120 8.09 -27.15 -25.24
CA GLU A 120 9.03 -26.05 -25.50
C GLU A 120 8.92 -24.97 -24.42
N ASN A 121 7.71 -24.67 -23.93
CA ASN A 121 7.53 -23.75 -22.80
C ASN A 121 8.15 -24.29 -21.51
N LEU A 122 7.99 -25.58 -21.20
CA LEU A 122 8.64 -26.20 -20.03
C LEU A 122 10.17 -26.11 -20.12
N ILE A 123 10.73 -26.32 -21.31
CA ILE A 123 12.17 -26.14 -21.58
C ILE A 123 12.59 -24.67 -21.41
N ASN A 124 11.79 -23.72 -21.88
CA ASN A 124 12.05 -22.28 -21.71
C ASN A 124 12.12 -21.91 -20.22
N ILE A 125 11.13 -22.36 -19.43
CA ILE A 125 11.09 -22.15 -17.98
C ILE A 125 12.35 -22.74 -17.31
N SER A 126 12.60 -24.04 -17.52
CA SER A 126 13.70 -24.75 -16.86
C SER A 126 15.07 -24.18 -17.22
N SER A 127 15.29 -23.86 -18.50
CA SER A 127 16.56 -23.30 -18.99
C SER A 127 16.81 -21.89 -18.45
N SER A 128 15.78 -21.05 -18.40
CA SER A 128 15.91 -19.68 -17.86
C SER A 128 16.20 -19.67 -16.37
N ILE A 129 15.47 -20.47 -15.58
CA ILE A 129 15.70 -20.57 -14.15
C ILE A 129 17.08 -21.15 -13.86
N SER A 130 17.48 -22.23 -14.55
CA SER A 130 18.81 -22.83 -14.40
C SER A 130 19.91 -21.82 -14.72
N HIS A 131 19.72 -20.99 -15.74
CA HIS A 131 20.68 -19.95 -16.12
C HIS A 131 20.86 -18.90 -15.01
N LEU A 132 19.77 -18.45 -14.36
CA LEU A 132 19.84 -17.55 -13.21
C LEU A 132 20.57 -18.19 -12.02
N VAL A 133 20.21 -19.43 -11.68
CA VAL A 133 20.79 -20.17 -10.56
C VAL A 133 22.28 -20.43 -10.77
N ASN A 134 22.70 -20.81 -11.98
CA ASN A 134 24.10 -21.01 -12.34
C ASN A 134 24.93 -19.72 -12.24
N ASN A 135 24.29 -18.56 -12.41
CA ASN A 135 24.88 -17.25 -12.20
C ASN A 135 24.69 -16.72 -10.77
N LYS A 136 24.36 -17.61 -9.81
CA LYS A 136 24.23 -17.31 -8.37
C LYS A 136 23.19 -16.24 -8.06
N ARG A 137 22.10 -16.21 -8.83
CA ARG A 137 20.91 -15.39 -8.54
C ARG A 137 19.87 -16.24 -7.82
N GLU A 138 19.20 -15.65 -6.85
CA GLU A 138 17.96 -16.21 -6.33
C GLU A 138 16.86 -16.06 -7.38
N ALA A 139 16.40 -17.20 -7.93
CA ALA A 139 15.40 -17.21 -9.00
C ALA A 139 13.98 -17.32 -8.43
N ILE A 140 13.09 -16.45 -8.90
CA ILE A 140 11.67 -16.40 -8.60
C ILE A 140 10.92 -16.59 -9.91
N PHE A 141 9.91 -17.46 -9.92
CA PHE A 141 9.11 -17.74 -11.11
C PHE A 141 7.65 -17.35 -10.87
N ASP A 142 7.18 -16.32 -11.58
CA ASP A 142 5.78 -15.93 -11.61
C ASP A 142 5.03 -16.77 -12.65
N ALA A 143 4.19 -17.68 -12.16
CA ALA A 143 3.38 -18.58 -12.95
C ALA A 143 2.13 -17.83 -13.47
N GLU A 144 2.28 -17.13 -14.58
CA GLU A 144 1.24 -16.27 -15.15
C GLU A 144 0.02 -17.09 -15.59
N HIS A 145 -1.18 -16.59 -15.28
CA HIS A 145 -2.47 -17.25 -15.47
C HIS A 145 -2.58 -18.64 -14.82
N PHE A 146 -1.82 -18.90 -13.75
CA PHE A 146 -1.79 -20.23 -13.12
C PHE A 146 -3.17 -20.72 -12.69
N PHE A 147 -3.99 -19.90 -12.04
CA PHE A 147 -5.27 -20.38 -11.51
C PHE A 147 -6.28 -20.76 -12.61
N ASP A 148 -6.34 -19.98 -13.69
CA ASP A 148 -7.19 -20.33 -14.84
C ASP A 148 -6.63 -21.55 -15.57
N GLY A 149 -5.31 -21.57 -15.83
CA GLY A 149 -4.64 -22.71 -16.42
C GLY A 149 -4.77 -23.99 -15.59
N PHE A 150 -4.86 -23.88 -14.27
CA PHE A 150 -5.09 -25.01 -13.38
C PHE A 150 -6.52 -25.55 -13.49
N LYS A 151 -7.52 -24.66 -13.59
CA LYS A 151 -8.93 -25.05 -13.77
C LYS A 151 -9.13 -25.77 -15.10
N ASP A 152 -8.47 -25.31 -16.15
CA ASP A 152 -8.59 -25.88 -17.49
C ASP A 152 -7.70 -27.12 -17.68
N ASN A 153 -6.45 -27.08 -17.21
CA ASN A 153 -5.46 -28.16 -17.33
C ASN A 153 -4.47 -28.19 -16.14
N SER A 154 -4.96 -28.66 -15.00
CA SER A 154 -4.16 -28.80 -13.76
C SER A 154 -2.84 -29.54 -13.92
N SER A 155 -2.80 -30.60 -14.75
CA SER A 155 -1.58 -31.38 -14.99
C SER A 155 -0.49 -30.52 -15.60
N TYR A 156 -0.82 -29.70 -16.60
CA TYR A 156 0.14 -28.83 -17.24
C TYR A 156 0.56 -27.65 -16.34
N ALA A 157 -0.40 -27.01 -15.65
CA ALA A 157 -0.09 -25.94 -14.70
C ALA A 157 0.87 -26.42 -13.59
N ILE A 158 0.70 -27.65 -13.08
CA ILE A 158 1.64 -28.24 -12.11
C ILE A 158 3.01 -28.50 -12.74
N GLN A 159 3.08 -28.91 -14.01
CA GLN A 159 4.35 -29.14 -14.70
C GLN A 159 5.17 -27.86 -14.88
N THR A 160 4.53 -26.70 -15.12
CA THR A 160 5.25 -25.42 -15.27
C THR A 160 5.95 -25.02 -13.97
N ILE A 161 5.26 -25.10 -12.83
CA ILE A 161 5.85 -24.78 -11.53
C ILE A 161 6.88 -25.83 -11.11
N LYS A 162 6.66 -27.13 -11.37
CA LYS A 162 7.67 -28.18 -11.11
C LYS A 162 8.94 -27.96 -11.93
N SER A 163 8.80 -27.58 -13.20
CA SER A 163 9.95 -27.28 -14.07
C SER A 163 10.80 -26.13 -13.56
N ALA A 164 10.19 -25.08 -13.00
CA ALA A 164 10.91 -24.00 -12.33
C ALA A 164 11.57 -24.48 -11.01
N LEU A 165 10.83 -25.22 -10.18
CA LEU A 165 11.33 -25.72 -8.89
C LEU A 165 12.51 -26.69 -9.05
N ASP A 166 12.45 -27.59 -10.04
CA ASP A 166 13.48 -28.59 -10.34
C ASP A 166 14.73 -27.93 -10.95
N ALA A 167 14.56 -26.82 -11.66
CA ALA A 167 15.64 -25.97 -12.15
C ALA A 167 16.29 -25.09 -11.05
N GLY A 168 15.76 -25.13 -9.82
CA GLY A 168 16.33 -24.46 -8.66
C GLY A 168 15.69 -23.13 -8.27
N ALA A 169 14.48 -22.82 -8.78
CA ALA A 169 13.74 -21.64 -8.31
C ALA A 169 13.53 -21.70 -6.78
N ARG A 170 13.82 -20.58 -6.11
CA ARG A 170 13.56 -20.41 -4.67
C ARG A 170 12.07 -20.32 -4.41
N TRP A 171 11.38 -19.56 -5.25
CA TRP A 171 9.94 -19.31 -5.19
C TRP A 171 9.28 -19.62 -6.54
N VAL A 172 8.14 -20.31 -6.49
CA VAL A 172 7.15 -20.27 -7.58
C VAL A 172 5.91 -19.57 -7.06
N VAL A 173 5.44 -18.59 -7.82
CA VAL A 173 4.38 -17.68 -7.39
C VAL A 173 3.16 -17.96 -8.25
N LEU A 174 2.06 -18.32 -7.59
CA LEU A 174 0.81 -18.64 -8.27
C LEU A 174 0.09 -17.34 -8.60
N CYS A 175 -0.11 -17.01 -9.88
CA CYS A 175 -0.69 -15.74 -10.29
C CYS A 175 -2.18 -15.87 -10.64
N ASP A 176 -3.04 -15.16 -9.91
CA ASP A 176 -4.44 -14.90 -10.28
C ASP A 176 -4.47 -13.66 -11.19
N THR A 177 -3.88 -13.82 -12.37
CA THR A 177 -3.58 -12.73 -13.32
C THR A 177 -4.82 -11.96 -13.76
N ASN A 178 -5.95 -12.65 -13.93
CA ASN A 178 -7.22 -12.03 -14.31
C ASN A 178 -7.99 -11.44 -13.10
N GLY A 179 -7.56 -11.70 -11.86
CA GLY A 179 -8.23 -11.22 -10.64
C GLY A 179 -9.64 -11.78 -10.42
N GLY A 180 -9.94 -12.90 -11.07
CA GLY A 180 -11.28 -13.49 -11.15
C GLY A 180 -11.53 -14.61 -10.14
N CYS A 181 -10.50 -15.09 -9.44
CA CYS A 181 -10.68 -16.18 -8.50
C CYS A 181 -11.38 -15.74 -7.21
N LEU A 182 -12.18 -16.63 -6.64
CA LEU A 182 -12.75 -16.43 -5.31
C LEU A 182 -11.86 -17.09 -4.23
N PRO A 183 -11.94 -16.66 -2.96
CA PRO A 183 -11.09 -17.21 -1.90
C PRO A 183 -11.19 -18.73 -1.72
N ASN A 184 -12.37 -19.31 -2.01
CA ASN A 184 -12.56 -20.76 -1.99
C ASN A 184 -11.83 -21.48 -3.13
N ASP A 185 -11.71 -20.86 -4.30
CA ASP A 185 -10.98 -21.43 -5.43
C ASP A 185 -9.48 -21.43 -5.13
N ILE A 186 -8.98 -20.32 -4.57
CA ILE A 186 -7.59 -20.21 -4.12
C ILE A 186 -7.24 -21.33 -3.14
N ARG A 187 -8.05 -21.52 -2.08
CA ARG A 187 -7.82 -22.60 -1.10
C ARG A 187 -7.71 -23.96 -1.77
N LYS A 188 -8.73 -24.35 -2.54
CA LYS A 188 -8.78 -25.67 -3.19
C LYS A 188 -7.58 -25.92 -4.10
N ILE A 189 -7.18 -24.92 -4.88
CA ILE A 189 -6.09 -25.05 -5.84
C ILE A 189 -4.74 -25.09 -5.11
N VAL A 190 -4.51 -24.23 -4.12
CA VAL A 190 -3.28 -24.24 -3.30
C VAL A 190 -3.16 -25.55 -2.51
N ASP A 191 -4.25 -26.04 -1.91
CA ASP A 191 -4.27 -27.33 -1.20
C ASP A 191 -3.92 -28.50 -2.12
N GLU A 192 -4.35 -28.47 -3.39
CA GLU A 192 -3.95 -29.47 -4.39
C GLU A 192 -2.48 -29.34 -4.75
N VAL A 193 -1.97 -28.12 -5.00
CA VAL A 193 -0.54 -27.87 -5.26
C VAL A 193 0.34 -28.44 -4.13
N ILE A 194 -0.06 -28.24 -2.88
CA ILE A 194 0.66 -28.78 -1.71
C ILE A 194 0.54 -30.31 -1.65
N ARG A 195 -0.64 -30.88 -1.92
CA ARG A 195 -0.81 -32.35 -2.03
C ARG A 195 0.03 -32.98 -3.13
N GLN A 196 0.37 -32.23 -4.18
CA GLN A 196 1.30 -32.66 -5.23
C GLN A 196 2.78 -32.64 -4.80
N GLY A 197 3.06 -32.34 -3.53
CA GLY A 197 4.39 -32.40 -2.91
C GLY A 197 5.16 -31.09 -2.94
N ILE A 198 4.51 -29.97 -3.32
CA ILE A 198 5.16 -28.66 -3.37
C ILE A 198 4.99 -27.96 -2.02
N SER A 199 6.10 -27.77 -1.31
CA SER A 199 6.08 -27.20 0.03
C SER A 199 5.74 -25.70 0.01
N GLY A 200 4.94 -25.27 1.00
CA GLY A 200 4.51 -23.88 1.18
C GLY A 200 5.64 -22.86 1.35
N ASP A 201 6.78 -23.30 1.89
CA ASP A 201 8.00 -22.50 2.04
C ASP A 201 8.74 -22.23 0.71
N ARG A 202 8.19 -22.70 -0.41
CA ARG A 202 8.61 -22.41 -1.80
C ARG A 202 7.50 -21.81 -2.65
N LEU A 203 6.32 -21.56 -2.06
CA LEU A 203 5.16 -21.01 -2.76
C LEU A 203 4.95 -19.54 -2.43
N GLY A 204 4.66 -18.76 -3.48
CA GLY A 204 4.14 -17.39 -3.40
C GLY A 204 2.73 -17.28 -3.97
N ILE A 205 2.06 -16.17 -3.65
CA ILE A 205 0.78 -15.77 -4.25
C ILE A 205 0.91 -14.35 -4.83
N HIS A 206 0.39 -14.16 -6.04
CA HIS A 206 0.20 -12.85 -6.66
C HIS A 206 -1.26 -12.77 -7.13
N ALA A 207 -2.06 -11.87 -6.55
CA ALA A 207 -3.48 -11.77 -6.86
C ALA A 207 -3.86 -10.38 -7.37
N HIS A 208 -4.48 -10.33 -8.56
CA HIS A 208 -5.14 -9.12 -9.06
C HIS A 208 -6.54 -8.95 -8.45
N ASN A 209 -7.08 -7.74 -8.56
CA ASN A 209 -8.26 -7.30 -7.81
C ASN A 209 -9.51 -7.04 -8.66
N ASP A 210 -9.61 -7.62 -9.85
CA ASP A 210 -10.74 -7.43 -10.77
C ASP A 210 -12.12 -7.76 -10.16
N THR A 211 -12.17 -8.66 -9.17
CA THR A 211 -13.39 -8.99 -8.42
C THR A 211 -13.40 -8.46 -6.98
N GLU A 212 -12.50 -7.55 -6.62
CA GLU A 212 -12.31 -7.02 -5.26
C GLU A 212 -11.94 -8.10 -4.21
N ASN A 213 -11.37 -9.22 -4.66
CA ASN A 213 -10.99 -10.33 -3.78
C ASN A 213 -9.48 -10.46 -3.53
N ALA A 214 -8.61 -9.61 -4.09
CA ALA A 214 -7.15 -9.85 -4.05
C ALA A 214 -6.58 -10.01 -2.63
N VAL A 215 -7.03 -9.17 -1.69
CA VAL A 215 -6.64 -9.26 -0.27
C VAL A 215 -7.16 -10.57 0.35
N ALA A 216 -8.43 -10.91 0.11
CA ALA A 216 -9.03 -12.13 0.65
C ALA A 216 -8.41 -13.40 0.04
N ASN A 217 -8.09 -13.38 -1.25
CA ASN A 217 -7.39 -14.43 -1.98
C ASN A 217 -5.98 -14.64 -1.44
N THR A 218 -5.26 -13.55 -1.17
CA THR A 218 -3.93 -13.61 -0.55
C THR A 218 -3.98 -14.27 0.83
N LEU A 219 -4.92 -13.85 1.69
CA LEU A 219 -5.10 -14.45 3.01
C LEU A 219 -5.49 -15.93 2.92
N ALA A 220 -6.39 -16.28 1.99
CA ALA A 220 -6.79 -17.65 1.73
C ALA A 220 -5.62 -18.54 1.29
N ALA A 221 -4.69 -18.01 0.49
CA ALA A 221 -3.48 -18.71 0.09
C ALA A 221 -2.55 -18.97 1.29
N ILE A 222 -2.37 -17.98 2.17
CA ILE A 222 -1.58 -18.11 3.41
C ILE A 222 -2.14 -19.22 4.30
N ASP A 223 -3.47 -19.19 4.52
CA ASP A 223 -4.19 -20.19 5.32
C ASP A 223 -4.00 -21.61 4.76
N SER A 224 -3.83 -21.72 3.44
CA SER A 224 -3.62 -23.00 2.74
C SER A 224 -2.16 -23.44 2.73
N GLY A 225 -1.21 -22.57 3.06
CA GLY A 225 0.21 -22.93 3.20
C GLY A 225 1.21 -22.04 2.45
N VAL A 226 0.77 -21.06 1.66
CA VAL A 226 1.69 -20.13 0.95
C VAL A 226 2.51 -19.30 1.95
N ARG A 227 3.79 -19.04 1.65
CA ARG A 227 4.70 -18.30 2.54
C ARG A 227 5.35 -17.05 1.93
N GLN A 228 5.15 -16.76 0.64
CA GLN A 228 5.49 -15.46 0.05
C GLN A 228 4.23 -14.75 -0.48
N ILE A 229 4.16 -13.44 -0.28
CA ILE A 229 3.03 -12.61 -0.69
C ILE A 229 3.55 -11.53 -1.63
N GLN A 230 3.08 -11.51 -2.87
CA GLN A 230 3.28 -10.40 -3.78
C GLN A 230 2.07 -9.45 -3.76
N GLY A 231 2.34 -8.15 -3.76
CA GLY A 231 1.32 -7.12 -3.85
C GLY A 231 1.93 -5.74 -3.98
N THR A 232 1.08 -4.72 -3.92
CA THR A 232 1.50 -3.33 -4.06
C THR A 232 0.98 -2.45 -2.94
N LEU A 233 1.70 -1.39 -2.64
CA LEU A 233 1.21 -0.30 -1.82
C LEU A 233 -0.05 0.30 -2.46
N ASN A 234 -1.05 0.52 -1.61
CA ASN A 234 -2.36 1.08 -1.97
C ASN A 234 -3.10 0.30 -3.07
N GLY A 235 -2.72 -0.95 -3.34
CA GLY A 235 -3.36 -1.80 -4.35
C GLY A 235 -3.18 -1.30 -5.78
N LEU A 236 -2.10 -0.59 -6.09
CA LEU A 236 -1.75 -0.24 -7.48
C LEU A 236 -1.57 -1.49 -8.37
N GLY A 237 -1.82 -1.36 -9.66
CA GLY A 237 -1.63 -2.43 -10.63
C GLY A 237 -2.45 -2.23 -11.89
N GLU A 238 -2.31 -3.17 -12.82
CA GLU A 238 -3.18 -3.22 -14.00
C GLU A 238 -4.68 -3.27 -13.61
N ARG A 239 -5.52 -2.62 -14.42
CA ARG A 239 -6.99 -2.65 -14.31
C ARG A 239 -7.49 -2.22 -12.93
N CYS A 240 -7.94 -3.17 -12.12
CA CYS A 240 -8.45 -2.96 -10.76
C CYS A 240 -7.36 -3.06 -9.68
N GLY A 241 -6.11 -3.30 -10.07
CA GLY A 241 -4.97 -3.31 -9.17
C GLY A 241 -4.61 -4.69 -8.62
N ASN A 242 -3.70 -4.68 -7.65
CA ASN A 242 -3.16 -5.88 -7.01
C ASN A 242 -3.62 -6.02 -5.56
N ALA A 243 -3.26 -7.15 -4.94
CA ALA A 243 -3.33 -7.35 -3.51
C ALA A 243 -2.72 -6.16 -2.74
N ASN A 244 -3.57 -5.45 -2.00
CA ASN A 244 -3.19 -4.20 -1.33
C ASN A 244 -2.35 -4.48 -0.08
N LEU A 245 -1.03 -4.26 -0.17
CA LEU A 245 -0.10 -4.44 0.95
C LEU A 245 -0.39 -3.49 2.11
N THR A 246 -0.92 -2.31 1.84
CA THR A 246 -1.37 -1.36 2.88
C THR A 246 -2.51 -1.94 3.75
N SER A 247 -3.25 -2.91 3.22
CA SER A 247 -4.29 -3.64 3.96
C SER A 247 -3.79 -4.97 4.54
N ILE A 248 -2.94 -5.69 3.81
CA ILE A 248 -2.42 -7.01 4.21
C ILE A 248 -1.46 -6.89 5.38
N ILE A 249 -0.48 -5.98 5.31
CA ILE A 249 0.58 -5.85 6.33
C ILE A 249 -0.02 -5.63 7.74
N PRO A 250 -0.91 -4.63 7.97
CA PRO A 250 -1.55 -4.47 9.28
C PRO A 250 -2.40 -5.68 9.69
N THR A 251 -3.06 -6.34 8.73
CA THR A 251 -3.86 -7.53 9.03
C THR A 251 -2.99 -8.64 9.60
N LEU A 252 -1.84 -8.91 8.98
CA LEU A 252 -0.88 -9.93 9.45
C LEU A 252 -0.29 -9.60 10.82
N LEU A 253 0.04 -8.32 11.07
CA LEU A 253 0.68 -7.90 12.32
C LEU A 253 -0.31 -7.74 13.50
N LEU A 254 -1.57 -7.38 13.23
CA LEU A 254 -2.52 -6.96 14.28
C LEU A 254 -3.63 -7.97 14.56
N LYS A 255 -4.03 -8.79 13.59
CA LYS A 255 -5.22 -9.65 13.69
C LYS A 255 -4.85 -11.10 13.99
N LYS A 256 -5.63 -11.73 14.87
CA LYS A 256 -5.61 -13.19 15.04
C LYS A 256 -6.37 -13.86 13.87
N PRO A 257 -5.97 -15.06 13.43
CA PRO A 257 -4.87 -15.85 13.99
C PRO A 257 -3.48 -15.42 13.51
N TYR A 258 -3.38 -14.61 12.46
CA TYR A 258 -2.12 -14.31 11.76
C TYR A 258 -0.99 -13.82 12.68
N LYS A 259 -1.26 -12.84 13.54
CA LYS A 259 -0.22 -12.29 14.42
C LYS A 259 0.34 -13.29 15.44
N ASP A 260 -0.39 -14.37 15.72
CA ASP A 260 0.01 -15.41 16.67
C ASP A 260 0.73 -16.56 15.95
N GLN A 261 0.41 -16.79 14.67
CA GLN A 261 0.93 -17.90 13.86
C GLN A 261 2.14 -17.51 13.01
N PHE A 262 2.22 -16.24 12.59
CA PHE A 262 3.22 -15.79 11.62
C PHE A 262 4.06 -14.64 12.14
N GLU A 263 5.26 -14.55 11.58
CA GLU A 263 6.17 -13.41 11.71
C GLU A 263 6.60 -12.91 10.32
N THR A 264 6.83 -11.61 10.21
CA THR A 264 7.35 -10.93 9.02
C THR A 264 8.57 -10.11 9.41
N ASN A 265 9.28 -9.56 8.44
CA ASN A 265 10.39 -8.63 8.70
C ASN A 265 9.93 -7.22 9.14
N ILE A 266 8.63 -6.95 9.06
CA ILE A 266 8.04 -5.65 9.36
C ILE A 266 7.82 -5.54 10.86
N SER A 267 8.48 -4.56 11.47
CA SER A 267 8.35 -4.31 12.91
C SER A 267 7.07 -3.54 13.25
N MET A 268 6.58 -3.65 14.48
CA MET A 268 5.47 -2.82 14.98
C MET A 268 5.78 -1.32 14.93
N SER A 269 7.05 -0.94 15.10
CA SER A 269 7.51 0.44 14.93
C SER A 269 7.40 0.90 13.48
N SER A 270 7.85 0.08 12.52
CA SER A 270 7.76 0.38 11.09
C SER A 270 6.30 0.49 10.63
N LEU A 271 5.41 -0.35 11.18
CA LEU A 271 3.98 -0.32 10.89
C LEU A 271 3.34 1.05 11.18
N SER A 272 3.80 1.76 12.21
CA SER A 272 3.28 3.11 12.54
C SER A 272 3.52 4.13 11.41
N GLY A 273 4.52 3.88 10.56
CA GLY A 273 4.83 4.70 9.38
C GLY A 273 3.97 4.39 8.14
N LEU A 274 3.15 3.34 8.16
CA LEU A 274 2.44 2.86 6.97
C LEU A 274 1.50 3.92 6.36
N THR A 275 0.81 4.71 7.18
CA THR A 275 -0.02 5.82 6.69
C THR A 275 0.80 6.87 5.95
N ARG A 276 2.01 7.17 6.44
CA ARG A 276 2.92 8.11 5.78
C ARG A 276 3.39 7.53 4.43
N VAL A 277 3.80 6.27 4.41
CA VAL A 277 4.23 5.59 3.16
C VAL A 277 3.11 5.57 2.13
N SER A 278 1.89 5.22 2.55
CA SER A 278 0.70 5.23 1.70
C SER A 278 0.41 6.61 1.10
N ARG A 279 0.47 7.67 1.91
CA ARG A 279 0.24 9.04 1.43
C ARG A 279 1.36 9.57 0.56
N GLN A 280 2.62 9.26 0.89
CA GLN A 280 3.77 9.63 0.06
C GLN A 280 3.66 9.03 -1.34
N LEU A 281 3.21 7.78 -1.46
CA LEU A 281 2.94 7.18 -2.76
C LEU A 281 1.81 7.90 -3.50
N ASP A 282 0.71 8.20 -2.81
CA ASP A 282 -0.41 8.94 -3.38
C ASP A 282 0.02 10.34 -3.88
N ASP A 283 0.86 11.05 -3.12
CA ASP A 283 1.43 12.33 -3.52
C ASP A 283 2.33 12.20 -4.77
N ILE A 284 3.20 11.18 -4.81
CA ILE A 284 4.10 10.90 -5.95
C ILE A 284 3.30 10.69 -7.23
N ILE A 285 2.22 9.90 -7.18
CA ILE A 285 1.42 9.61 -8.37
C ILE A 285 0.29 10.63 -8.59
N ASN A 286 0.30 11.73 -7.84
CA ASN A 286 -0.70 12.80 -7.90
C ASN A 286 -2.15 12.29 -7.74
N ARG A 287 -2.35 11.36 -6.80
CA ARG A 287 -3.65 10.80 -6.42
C ARG A 287 -4.09 11.35 -5.07
N ILE A 288 -5.37 11.70 -4.96
CA ILE A 288 -5.95 12.11 -3.67
C ILE A 288 -6.08 10.86 -2.78
N PRO A 289 -5.52 10.86 -1.55
CA PRO A 289 -5.64 9.72 -0.65
C PRO A 289 -7.09 9.36 -0.35
N LEU A 290 -7.44 8.09 -0.50
CA LEU A 290 -8.79 7.59 -0.22
C LEU A 290 -9.08 7.66 1.28
N ARG A 291 -10.06 8.47 1.67
CA ARG A 291 -10.45 8.62 3.09
C ARG A 291 -10.91 7.29 3.70
N GLN A 292 -11.56 6.41 2.93
CA GLN A 292 -12.03 5.11 3.38
C GLN A 292 -11.01 3.97 3.24
N ALA A 293 -9.76 4.27 2.83
CA ALA A 293 -8.73 3.23 2.68
C ALA A 293 -8.54 2.45 4.00
N PRO A 294 -8.54 1.10 3.98
CA PRO A 294 -8.34 0.30 5.18
C PRO A 294 -7.03 0.68 5.88
N TYR A 295 -7.08 0.78 7.21
CA TYR A 295 -5.95 1.10 8.11
C TYR A 295 -5.30 2.48 7.96
N VAL A 296 -5.25 3.08 6.77
CA VAL A 296 -4.51 4.34 6.51
C VAL A 296 -5.40 5.53 6.16
N GLY A 297 -6.66 5.28 5.81
CA GLY A 297 -7.63 6.31 5.47
C GLY A 297 -8.11 7.07 6.71
N ALA A 298 -8.32 8.39 6.58
CA ALA A 298 -8.81 9.22 7.68
C ALA A 298 -10.16 8.74 8.26
N SER A 299 -11.02 8.15 7.41
CA SER A 299 -12.31 7.59 7.81
C SER A 299 -12.22 6.17 8.38
N ALA A 300 -11.09 5.47 8.25
CA ALA A 300 -10.92 4.14 8.84
C ALA A 300 -11.05 4.15 10.37
N PHE A 301 -10.88 5.31 10.98
CA PHE A 301 -11.04 5.55 12.42
C PHE A 301 -12.21 6.48 12.75
N ALA A 302 -13.01 6.92 11.77
CA ALA A 302 -14.11 7.86 11.98
C ALA A 302 -15.46 7.16 12.26
N HIS A 303 -16.37 7.82 12.97
CA HIS A 303 -17.71 7.30 13.30
C HIS A 303 -18.82 8.26 12.89
N LYS A 304 -19.89 7.74 12.26
CA LYS A 304 -21.06 8.51 11.82
C LYS A 304 -22.10 8.56 12.96
N ALA A 305 -22.34 9.75 13.51
CA ALA A 305 -23.26 9.97 14.62
C ALA A 305 -24.72 9.64 14.24
N GLY A 306 -25.46 9.01 15.16
CA GLY A 306 -26.84 8.58 14.97
C GLY A 306 -27.21 7.47 15.97
N LEU A 307 -27.29 6.22 15.51
CA LEU A 307 -27.56 5.05 16.37
C LEU A 307 -26.40 4.73 17.33
N HIS A 308 -25.16 4.99 16.88
CA HIS A 308 -23.93 4.73 17.64
C HIS A 308 -23.79 5.70 18.84
N ALA A 309 -24.40 6.89 18.79
CA ALA A 309 -24.32 7.89 19.86
C ALA A 309 -24.97 7.41 21.18
N SER A 310 -25.99 6.55 21.11
CA SER A 310 -26.64 6.00 22.32
C SER A 310 -25.82 4.92 23.02
N ALA A 311 -24.95 4.22 22.29
CA ALA A 311 -24.02 3.23 22.86
C ALA A 311 -22.82 3.92 23.53
N ILE A 312 -22.38 5.05 22.97
CA ILE A 312 -21.33 5.93 23.52
C ILE A 312 -21.67 6.46 24.91
N ILE A 313 -22.95 6.76 25.18
CA ILE A 313 -23.41 7.24 26.49
C ILE A 313 -23.33 6.15 27.58
N LYS A 314 -23.28 4.85 27.21
CA LYS A 314 -23.26 3.73 28.16
C LYS A 314 -21.86 3.20 28.50
N ASP A 315 -20.87 3.39 27.63
CA ASP A 315 -19.46 3.04 27.89
C ASP A 315 -18.52 4.05 27.20
N PRO A 316 -17.83 4.92 27.96
CA PRO A 316 -16.93 5.95 27.43
C PRO A 316 -15.70 5.45 26.67
N THR A 317 -15.40 4.14 26.66
CA THR A 317 -14.34 3.56 25.82
C THR A 317 -14.70 3.48 24.32
N THR A 318 -15.90 3.97 23.94
CA THR A 318 -16.48 3.81 22.60
C THR A 318 -16.65 5.08 21.77
N TYR A 319 -16.03 6.21 22.16
CA TYR A 319 -15.45 7.28 21.31
C TYR A 319 -15.47 8.64 22.03
N GLU A 320 -14.30 9.29 22.09
CA GLU A 320 -14.06 10.53 22.84
C GLU A 320 -14.41 11.79 22.02
N HIS A 321 -15.25 12.69 22.55
CA HIS A 321 -15.31 14.10 22.13
C HIS A 321 -14.23 14.90 22.85
N ILE A 322 -12.98 14.57 22.53
CA ILE A 322 -11.81 15.22 23.09
C ILE A 322 -10.95 15.67 21.91
N VAL A 323 -10.69 16.97 21.81
CA VAL A 323 -9.67 17.46 20.90
C VAL A 323 -8.34 17.09 21.52
N VAL A 324 -7.65 16.11 20.93
CA VAL A 324 -6.31 15.70 21.34
C VAL A 324 -5.31 16.52 20.53
N VAL A 325 -4.71 17.53 21.13
CA VAL A 325 -3.59 18.25 20.50
C VAL A 325 -2.28 17.67 21.02
N LYS A 326 -1.28 17.53 20.15
CA LYS A 326 0.04 17.05 20.53
C LYS A 326 0.99 18.26 20.60
N VAL A 327 1.43 18.60 21.80
CA VAL A 327 2.38 19.70 22.07
C VAL A 327 3.65 19.09 22.63
N ASP A 328 4.79 19.33 21.98
CA ASP A 328 6.11 18.82 22.40
C ASP A 328 6.17 17.30 22.66
N GLY A 329 5.36 16.52 21.92
CA GLY A 329 5.30 15.07 22.05
C GLY A 329 4.23 14.55 23.02
N GLU A 330 3.66 15.41 23.86
CA GLU A 330 2.63 15.06 24.85
C GLU A 330 1.22 15.32 24.34
N LYS A 331 0.28 14.42 24.67
CA LYS A 331 -1.14 14.57 24.33
C LYS A 331 -1.82 15.47 25.36
N LYS A 332 -2.42 16.57 24.90
CA LYS A 332 -3.27 17.49 25.68
C LYS A 332 -4.73 17.31 25.24
N LEU A 333 -5.64 17.21 26.21
CA LEU A 333 -7.06 16.94 26.00
C LEU A 333 -7.85 18.23 26.23
N SER A 334 -8.59 18.70 25.24
CA SER A 334 -9.46 19.87 25.38
C SER A 334 -10.90 19.60 24.98
N ALA A 335 -11.83 20.03 25.84
CA ALA A 335 -13.28 19.98 25.62
C ALA A 335 -13.89 21.37 25.86
N SER A 336 -14.80 21.78 24.98
CA SER A 336 -15.46 23.09 25.01
C SER A 336 -16.90 23.01 24.48
N GLU A 337 -17.79 23.77 25.12
CA GLU A 337 -19.20 23.92 24.77
C GLU A 337 -19.42 25.13 23.85
N SER A 338 -20.49 25.12 23.04
CA SER A 338 -20.77 26.16 22.03
C SER A 338 -21.35 27.47 22.57
N MET A 339 -21.69 27.51 23.85
CA MET A 339 -22.34 28.65 24.51
C MET A 339 -21.35 29.79 24.79
N ASP A 340 -21.78 31.04 24.61
CA ASP A 340 -21.04 32.23 25.05
C ASP A 340 -21.37 32.63 26.50
N GLU A 341 -20.69 33.65 27.03
CA GLU A 341 -20.85 34.12 28.43
C GLU A 341 -22.28 34.63 28.75
N ILE A 342 -23.13 34.80 27.73
CA ILE A 342 -24.50 35.30 27.82
C ILE A 342 -25.51 34.15 27.53
N GLY A 343 -25.02 32.92 27.30
CA GLY A 343 -25.84 31.73 27.09
C GLY A 343 -26.41 31.58 25.68
N SER A 344 -25.92 32.35 24.71
CA SER A 344 -26.31 32.21 23.30
C SER A 344 -25.45 31.16 22.62
N ASP A 345 -26.07 30.22 21.91
CA ASP A 345 -25.38 29.23 21.08
C ASP A 345 -24.78 29.94 19.85
N ARG A 346 -23.45 29.92 19.74
CA ARG A 346 -22.72 30.46 18.57
C ARG A 346 -22.34 29.37 17.56
N GLY A 347 -22.87 28.16 17.74
CA GLY A 347 -22.72 27.05 16.82
C GLY A 347 -21.39 26.29 16.95
N PRO A 348 -21.25 25.21 16.17
CA PRO A 348 -20.18 24.22 16.34
C PRO A 348 -18.77 24.74 16.03
N ILE A 349 -18.64 25.73 15.13
CA ILE A 349 -17.33 26.29 14.76
C ILE A 349 -16.75 27.15 15.88
N ASN A 350 -17.61 27.88 16.60
CA ASN A 350 -17.21 28.62 17.78
C ASN A 350 -16.78 27.69 18.93
N ALA A 351 -17.50 26.57 19.13
CA ALA A 351 -17.13 25.54 20.10
C ALA A 351 -15.76 24.91 19.79
N LEU A 352 -15.52 24.64 18.50
CA LEU A 352 -14.27 24.09 18.00
C LEU A 352 -13.10 25.06 18.16
N SER A 353 -13.31 26.34 17.84
CA SER A 353 -12.33 27.42 18.06
C SER A 353 -11.93 27.50 19.53
N LYS A 354 -12.91 27.54 20.45
CA LYS A 354 -12.68 27.54 21.90
C LYS A 354 -11.99 26.27 22.41
N ALA A 355 -12.29 25.11 21.82
CA ALA A 355 -11.63 23.86 22.19
C ALA A 355 -10.14 23.89 21.79
N LEU A 356 -9.85 24.37 20.58
CA LEU A 356 -8.50 24.47 20.05
C LEU A 356 -7.63 25.51 20.77
N THR A 357 -8.22 26.63 21.21
CA THR A 357 -7.49 27.65 21.97
C THR A 357 -7.35 27.31 23.45
N LYS A 358 -7.94 26.22 23.93
CA LYS A 358 -7.89 25.82 25.34
C LYS A 358 -6.91 24.68 25.56
N ASP A 359 -6.08 24.82 26.58
CA ASP A 359 -5.20 23.79 27.14
C ASP A 359 -3.97 23.39 26.27
N LEU A 360 -3.32 24.36 25.63
CA LEU A 360 -2.10 24.19 24.83
C LEU A 360 -0.78 24.30 25.63
N GLY A 361 -0.84 24.32 26.95
CA GLY A 361 0.35 24.23 27.83
C GLY A 361 1.22 25.49 27.80
N SER A 362 2.53 25.34 27.52
CA SER A 362 3.52 26.43 27.53
C SER A 362 3.20 27.58 26.56
N TYR A 363 2.44 27.29 25.50
CA TYR A 363 2.03 28.24 24.48
C TYR A 363 0.71 28.97 24.80
N GLN A 364 0.03 28.61 25.89
CA GLN A 364 -1.31 29.13 26.22
C GLN A 364 -1.34 30.66 26.29
N ASN A 365 -0.34 31.26 26.95
CA ASN A 365 -0.22 32.72 27.10
C ASN A 365 -0.12 33.48 25.75
N LEU A 366 0.29 32.81 24.67
CA LEU A 366 0.48 33.42 23.35
C LEU A 366 -0.80 33.42 22.52
N ILE A 367 -1.80 32.63 22.89
CA ILE A 367 -2.99 32.38 22.08
C ILE A 367 -4.30 32.69 22.83
N ASP A 368 -4.22 32.93 24.15
CA ASP A 368 -5.36 33.30 25.00
C ASP A 368 -6.12 34.54 24.50
N ASP A 369 -5.46 35.40 23.75
CA ASP A 369 -6.03 36.64 23.22
C ASP A 369 -6.60 36.52 21.80
N ILE A 370 -6.51 35.34 21.15
CA ILE A 370 -7.07 35.10 19.83
C ILE A 370 -8.60 35.04 19.91
N LYS A 371 -9.27 35.81 19.07
CA LYS A 371 -10.73 35.75 18.87
C LYS A 371 -11.06 35.46 17.43
N LEU A 372 -11.99 34.53 17.20
CA LEU A 372 -12.68 34.39 15.92
C LEU A 372 -13.60 35.60 15.74
N VAL A 373 -13.33 36.42 14.73
CA VAL A 373 -14.07 37.65 14.43
C VAL A 373 -15.13 37.43 13.37
N ASP A 374 -14.80 36.67 12.32
CA ASP A 374 -15.71 36.37 11.23
C ASP A 374 -15.39 34.99 10.65
N PHE A 375 -16.40 34.32 10.11
CA PHE A 375 -16.21 33.11 9.33
C PHE A 375 -17.08 33.17 8.08
N LYS A 376 -16.45 32.96 6.93
CA LYS A 376 -17.09 33.05 5.62
C LYS A 376 -17.01 31.70 4.94
N VAL A 377 -18.15 31.16 4.56
CA VAL A 377 -18.23 29.89 3.84
C VAL A 377 -18.53 30.17 2.37
N ARG A 378 -17.71 29.63 1.48
CA ARG A 378 -17.96 29.63 0.03
C ARG A 378 -17.95 28.20 -0.46
N ILE A 379 -19.05 27.80 -1.09
CA ILE A 379 -19.11 26.52 -1.79
C ILE A 379 -18.68 26.77 -3.23
N THR A 380 -17.58 26.13 -3.63
CA THR A 380 -17.05 26.19 -4.99
C THR A 380 -17.43 24.90 -5.72
N GLN A 381 -18.06 25.06 -6.89
CA GLN A 381 -18.65 24.00 -7.74
C GLN A 381 -19.92 23.34 -7.15
N GLY A 382 -20.82 22.91 -8.03
CA GLY A 382 -22.09 22.28 -7.67
C GLY A 382 -22.14 20.81 -8.11
N GLY A 383 -22.73 19.95 -7.29
CA GLY A 383 -22.79 18.50 -7.52
C GLY A 383 -22.07 17.70 -6.43
N THR A 384 -21.72 16.45 -6.71
CA THR A 384 -21.00 15.55 -5.79
C THR A 384 -19.54 15.94 -5.51
N GLU A 385 -19.03 16.97 -6.21
CA GLU A 385 -17.66 17.50 -6.11
C GLU A 385 -17.61 18.89 -5.45
N ALA A 386 -18.70 19.33 -4.81
CA ALA A 386 -18.76 20.63 -4.16
C ALA A 386 -17.69 20.75 -3.04
N MET A 387 -16.75 21.67 -3.21
CA MET A 387 -15.72 21.98 -2.22
C MET A 387 -16.18 23.14 -1.35
N THR A 388 -16.09 22.99 -0.03
CA THR A 388 -16.37 24.06 0.92
C THR A 388 -15.07 24.76 1.29
N ARG A 389 -14.93 26.01 0.86
CA ARG A 389 -13.86 26.92 1.28
C ARG A 389 -14.34 27.73 2.47
N VAL A 390 -13.70 27.56 3.61
CA VAL A 390 -13.95 28.35 4.82
C VAL A 390 -12.81 29.34 4.99
N VAL A 391 -13.16 30.62 5.12
CA VAL A 391 -12.22 31.68 5.48
C VAL A 391 -12.54 32.11 6.91
N ILE A 392 -11.54 32.11 7.79
CA ILE A 392 -11.68 32.56 9.18
C ILE A 392 -10.85 33.81 9.36
N ASP A 393 -11.49 34.87 9.85
CA ASP A 393 -10.84 36.11 10.25
C ASP A 393 -10.62 36.06 11.77
N SER A 394 -9.37 36.16 12.20
CA SER A 394 -8.95 36.16 13.61
C SER A 394 -8.37 37.52 14.01
N GLU A 395 -8.51 37.89 15.28
CA GLU A 395 -7.98 39.13 15.85
C GLU A 395 -7.37 38.87 17.23
N ASP A 396 -6.26 39.53 17.55
CA ASP A 396 -5.66 39.54 18.89
C ASP A 396 -6.04 40.80 19.70
N LYS A 397 -5.67 40.86 20.98
CA LYS A 397 -6.02 42.01 21.84
C LYS A 397 -5.47 43.36 21.38
N ASN A 398 -4.43 43.35 20.53
CA ASN A 398 -3.81 44.56 19.99
C ASN A 398 -4.53 45.04 18.72
N GLY A 399 -5.59 44.36 18.30
CA GLY A 399 -6.36 44.67 17.10
C GLY A 399 -5.69 44.21 15.81
N VAL A 400 -4.66 43.36 15.88
CA VAL A 400 -4.04 42.80 14.68
C VAL A 400 -4.94 41.71 14.12
N ARG A 401 -5.37 41.88 12.87
CA ARG A 401 -6.25 40.92 12.17
C ARG A 401 -5.48 40.10 11.15
N TRP A 402 -5.85 38.83 11.03
CA TRP A 402 -5.36 37.94 9.98
C TRP A 402 -6.46 36.99 9.51
N SER A 403 -6.31 36.47 8.29
CA SER A 403 -7.26 35.57 7.67
C SER A 403 -6.58 34.27 7.28
N THR A 404 -7.23 33.14 7.56
CA THR A 404 -6.78 31.81 7.15
C THR A 404 -7.87 31.10 6.37
N VAL A 405 -7.48 30.09 5.58
CA VAL A 405 -8.38 29.43 4.64
C VAL A 405 -8.20 27.92 4.75
N GLY A 406 -9.30 27.21 4.98
CA GLY A 406 -9.37 25.76 4.86
C GLY A 406 -10.31 25.37 3.73
N VAL A 407 -10.01 24.26 3.06
CA VAL A 407 -10.75 23.83 1.87
C VAL A 407 -11.02 22.35 1.96
N SER A 408 -12.29 21.99 2.22
CA SER A 408 -12.71 20.61 2.36
C SER A 408 -14.15 20.44 1.87
N PRO A 409 -14.55 19.25 1.37
CA PRO A 409 -15.96 18.93 1.14
C PRO A 409 -16.83 19.05 2.40
N ASN A 410 -16.22 18.99 3.60
CA ASN A 410 -16.89 19.16 4.88
C ASN A 410 -16.54 20.52 5.51
N ILE A 411 -17.57 21.29 5.85
CA ILE A 411 -17.44 22.59 6.51
C ILE A 411 -16.67 22.53 7.84
N VAL A 412 -16.80 21.46 8.62
CA VAL A 412 -16.10 21.28 9.90
C VAL A 412 -14.61 21.05 9.67
N ASP A 413 -14.25 20.19 8.72
CA ASP A 413 -12.86 19.90 8.36
C ASP A 413 -12.18 21.18 7.83
N ALA A 414 -12.84 21.90 6.91
CA ALA A 414 -12.36 23.18 6.38
C ALA A 414 -12.22 24.25 7.48
N SER A 415 -13.13 24.26 8.45
CA SER A 415 -13.04 25.18 9.60
C SER A 415 -11.90 24.80 10.54
N PHE A 416 -11.65 23.52 10.76
CA PHE A 416 -10.57 23.04 11.61
C PHE A 416 -9.19 23.38 11.05
N GLU A 417 -8.98 23.17 9.76
CA GLU A 417 -7.75 23.57 9.05
C GLU A 417 -7.50 25.07 9.18
N ALA A 418 -8.52 25.89 8.87
CA ALA A 418 -8.42 27.33 9.00
C ALA A 418 -8.10 27.79 10.44
N LEU A 419 -8.71 27.16 11.46
CA LEU A 419 -8.45 27.47 12.87
C LEU A 419 -7.04 27.08 13.31
N LEU A 420 -6.55 25.91 12.89
CA LEU A 420 -5.19 25.48 13.19
C LEU A 420 -4.15 26.40 12.55
N ASP A 421 -4.33 26.76 11.29
CA ASP A 421 -3.45 27.70 10.60
C ASP A 421 -3.45 29.08 11.27
N ALA A 422 -4.60 29.51 11.80
CA ALA A 422 -4.70 30.78 12.52
C ALA A 422 -3.88 30.77 13.81
N ILE A 423 -3.92 29.66 14.56
CA ILE A 423 -3.11 29.45 15.77
C ILE A 423 -1.63 29.34 15.41
N ASN A 424 -1.28 28.54 14.41
CA ASN A 424 0.11 28.35 13.96
C ASN A 424 0.74 29.68 13.52
N TRP A 425 0.01 30.50 12.76
CA TRP A 425 0.48 31.81 12.34
C TRP A 425 0.79 32.72 13.54
N LYS A 426 -0.11 32.77 14.53
CA LYS A 426 0.07 33.56 15.75
C LYS A 426 1.27 33.07 16.57
N LEU A 427 1.42 31.75 16.72
CA LEU A 427 2.56 31.15 17.41
C LEU A 427 3.87 31.50 16.69
N VAL A 428 3.97 31.25 15.38
CA VAL A 428 5.17 31.59 14.60
C VAL A 428 5.49 33.07 14.73
N ARG A 429 4.52 33.97 14.61
CA ARG A 429 4.75 35.41 14.70
C ARG A 429 5.24 35.86 16.09
N ASP A 430 4.69 35.30 17.15
CA ASP A 430 4.94 35.76 18.52
C ASP A 430 6.06 34.97 19.23
N THR A 431 6.53 33.85 18.66
CA THR A 431 7.73 33.12 19.12
C THR A 431 9.00 33.37 18.29
N SER A 432 8.90 34.13 17.18
CA SER A 432 10.03 34.45 16.29
C SER A 432 10.86 35.65 16.75
#